data_AF-E1F7B7-F1
#
_entry.id   AF-E1F7B7-F1
#
_cell.length_a   1.000
_cell.length_b   1.000
_cell.length_c   1.000
_cell.angle_alpha   90.00
_cell.angle_beta   90.00
_cell.angle_gamma   90.00
#
_symmetry.space_group_name_H-M   'P 1'
#
loop_
_entity.id
_entity.type
_entity.pdbx_description
1 polymer ?
#
loop_
_entity_poly.entity_id
_entity_poly.type
_entity_poly.pdbx_seq_one_letter_code
_entity_poly.pdbx_strand_id
1 'polypeptide(L)'
;MRHTLSFSTQKLLKNLSGSVATASSALMSHNLHKMGLKPGFSVVQKARFTTDSQAPSTRAERMKLVPSALPPPLTDEEWKRAELKWIIREERHCPICLQRFGSSEMLCSSCSHAVHKECFVNWITQSKARWCCPVCMTPANMRESYFLKSYMCTSAARDIQAAIRGYFGRRCCRVLRKRSTGALVAELEHAANNMNSYLLTQRVKLDSELGRLQKEIDETNDLFEAFMATRAVNWISVIKKTRQRQSTTCPICFESFEYKGPFISLASDSEKDSCTVSTVSCCSALFHSNCLDVYESVADRTVCPCCKSGFISHKVEGIS
;
A
#
# COMPACT_ATOMS: atom_id res chain seq x y z
N MET A 1 -29.82 0.92 -8.68
CA MET A 1 -30.99 0.58 -9.52
C MET A 1 -30.57 0.66 -10.98
N ARG A 2 -30.44 -0.48 -11.67
CA ARG A 2 -30.12 -0.53 -13.10
C ARG A 2 -31.45 -0.59 -13.86
N HIS A 3 -31.81 0.48 -14.57
CA HIS A 3 -32.99 0.46 -15.44
C HIS A 3 -32.68 -0.36 -16.71
N THR A 4 -33.29 -1.53 -16.82
CA THR A 4 -33.33 -2.31 -18.06
C THR A 4 -34.37 -1.70 -18.99
N LEU A 5 -33.92 -1.12 -20.11
CA LEU A 5 -34.80 -0.65 -21.18
C LEU A 5 -35.55 -1.85 -21.81
N SER A 6 -36.85 -1.68 -22.02
CA SER A 6 -37.74 -2.77 -22.47
C SER A 6 -37.43 -3.22 -23.91
N PHE A 7 -37.69 -4.51 -24.18
CA PHE A 7 -37.45 -5.19 -25.46
C PHE A 7 -38.04 -4.48 -26.69
N SER A 8 -39.08 -3.66 -26.50
CA SER A 8 -39.72 -2.89 -27.57
C SER A 8 -38.89 -1.69 -28.03
N THR A 9 -38.17 -1.03 -27.11
CA THR A 9 -37.26 0.09 -27.45
C THR A 9 -36.04 -0.38 -28.25
N GLN A 10 -35.57 -1.61 -28.03
CA GLN A 10 -34.48 -2.20 -28.81
C GLN A 10 -34.88 -2.52 -30.27
N LYS A 11 -36.15 -2.85 -30.54
CA LYS A 11 -36.66 -3.06 -31.90
C LYS A 11 -36.81 -1.75 -32.68
N LEU A 12 -37.29 -0.69 -32.03
CA LEU A 12 -37.39 0.64 -32.65
C LEU A 12 -36.01 1.22 -33.00
N LEU A 13 -35.00 1.03 -32.14
CA LEU A 13 -33.62 1.47 -32.42
C LEU A 13 -32.97 0.69 -33.58
N LYS A 14 -33.28 -0.61 -33.73
CA LYS A 14 -32.80 -1.41 -34.87
C LYS A 14 -33.43 -0.96 -36.20
N ASN A 15 -34.71 -0.60 -36.21
CA ASN A 15 -35.38 -0.14 -37.42
C ASN A 15 -34.96 1.28 -37.83
N LEU A 16 -34.64 2.16 -36.86
CA LEU A 16 -34.02 3.46 -37.14
C LEU A 16 -32.60 3.32 -37.71
N SER A 17 -31.83 2.31 -37.29
CA SER A 17 -30.48 2.05 -37.84
C SER A 17 -30.47 1.53 -39.28
N GLY A 18 -31.58 0.95 -39.75
CA GLY A 18 -31.73 0.46 -41.13
C GLY A 18 -32.21 1.51 -42.14
N SER A 19 -32.93 2.55 -41.68
CA SER A 19 -33.55 3.54 -42.58
C SER A 19 -32.69 4.80 -42.83
N VAL A 20 -31.58 4.99 -42.11
CA VAL A 20 -30.67 6.14 -42.27
C VAL A 20 -29.45 5.79 -43.16
N ALA A 21 -29.57 4.74 -43.97
CA ALA A 21 -28.48 4.23 -44.81
C ALA A 21 -28.14 5.10 -46.06
N THR A 22 -28.71 6.30 -46.21
CA THR A 22 -28.45 7.17 -47.37
C THR A 22 -28.09 8.62 -47.04
N ALA A 23 -27.74 8.94 -45.78
CA ALA A 23 -27.28 10.28 -45.40
C ALA A 23 -25.85 10.27 -44.82
N SER A 24 -24.90 10.64 -45.68
CA SER A 24 -23.53 11.15 -45.41
C SER A 24 -22.65 10.37 -44.41
N SER A 25 -21.75 9.53 -44.93
CA SER A 25 -20.75 8.77 -44.16
C SER A 25 -19.84 9.65 -43.28
N ALA A 26 -19.69 10.93 -43.61
CA ALA A 26 -18.85 11.87 -42.87
C ALA A 26 -19.40 12.20 -41.48
N LEU A 27 -20.70 12.45 -41.34
CA LEU A 27 -21.31 12.81 -40.05
C LEU A 27 -21.28 11.62 -39.07
N MET A 28 -21.46 10.40 -39.60
CA MET A 28 -21.38 9.16 -38.84
C MET A 28 -19.95 8.92 -38.30
N SER A 29 -18.94 9.18 -39.14
CA SER A 29 -17.52 9.05 -38.74
C SER A 29 -17.12 10.04 -37.64
N HIS A 30 -17.59 11.29 -37.72
CA HIS A 30 -17.37 12.32 -36.72
C HIS A 30 -18.00 11.96 -35.36
N ASN A 31 -19.22 11.43 -35.36
CA ASN A 31 -19.91 11.05 -34.14
C ASN A 31 -19.30 9.82 -33.46
N LEU A 32 -18.77 8.86 -34.23
CA LEU A 32 -18.04 7.70 -33.69
C LEU A 32 -16.72 8.12 -33.00
N HIS A 33 -15.97 9.05 -33.62
CA HIS A 33 -14.75 9.60 -33.04
C HIS A 33 -15.01 10.33 -31.72
N LYS A 34 -16.09 11.12 -31.65
CA LYS A 34 -16.48 11.87 -30.44
C LYS A 34 -16.88 10.96 -29.28
N MET A 35 -17.34 9.74 -29.57
CA MET A 35 -17.71 8.72 -28.57
C MET A 35 -16.54 7.79 -28.18
N GLY A 36 -15.32 8.04 -28.66
CA GLY A 36 -14.13 7.24 -28.34
C GLY A 36 -14.14 5.83 -28.95
N LEU A 37 -15.05 5.55 -29.87
CA LEU A 37 -15.20 4.25 -30.53
C LEU A 37 -14.55 4.34 -31.91
N LYS A 38 -13.56 3.48 -32.18
CA LYS A 38 -12.97 3.38 -33.52
C LYS A 38 -14.08 3.01 -34.51
N PRO A 39 -14.16 3.66 -35.69
CA PRO A 39 -15.07 3.22 -36.74
C PRO A 39 -14.78 1.75 -37.01
N GLY A 40 -15.76 0.87 -36.77
CA GLY A 40 -15.64 -0.52 -37.15
C GLY A 40 -15.33 -0.55 -38.64
N PHE A 41 -14.22 -1.19 -39.01
CA PHE A 41 -13.91 -1.53 -40.40
C PHE A 41 -15.19 -2.02 -41.06
N SER A 42 -15.61 -1.37 -42.15
CA SER A 42 -16.91 -1.64 -42.75
C SER A 42 -17.07 -3.15 -42.98
N VAL A 43 -18.16 -3.71 -42.44
CA VAL A 43 -18.55 -5.11 -42.59
C VAL A 43 -18.67 -5.49 -44.08
N VAL A 44 -18.84 -4.51 -44.96
CA VAL A 44 -18.96 -4.65 -46.41
C VAL A 44 -17.64 -5.09 -47.08
N GLN A 45 -16.46 -4.81 -46.50
CA GLN A 45 -15.18 -5.29 -47.06
C GLN A 45 -14.76 -6.68 -46.57
N LYS A 46 -15.34 -7.17 -45.47
CA LYS A 46 -15.05 -8.52 -44.95
C LYS A 46 -15.53 -9.63 -45.89
N ALA A 47 -16.46 -9.33 -46.80
CA ALA A 47 -17.07 -10.30 -47.70
C ALA A 47 -16.26 -10.65 -48.98
N ARG A 48 -15.05 -10.10 -49.19
CA ARG A 48 -14.20 -10.45 -50.36
C ARG A 48 -12.96 -11.28 -50.04
N PHE A 49 -12.63 -11.45 -48.76
CA PHE A 49 -11.46 -12.23 -48.33
C PHE A 49 -11.90 -13.35 -47.38
N THR A 50 -12.85 -14.17 -47.83
CA THR A 50 -13.10 -15.48 -47.22
C THR A 50 -11.90 -16.38 -47.52
N THR A 51 -10.97 -16.40 -46.56
CA THR A 51 -10.16 -17.50 -45.99
C THR A 51 -9.92 -18.83 -46.74
N ASP A 52 -10.00 -18.87 -48.06
CA ASP A 52 -9.49 -19.98 -48.88
C ASP A 52 -9.07 -19.49 -50.30
N SER A 53 -8.73 -18.20 -50.41
CA SER A 53 -8.78 -17.46 -51.67
C SER A 53 -7.52 -17.64 -52.52
N GLN A 54 -7.61 -18.50 -53.53
CA GLN A 54 -6.91 -18.26 -54.80
C GLN A 54 -7.13 -16.79 -55.21
N ALA A 55 -6.09 -16.15 -55.75
CA ALA A 55 -6.18 -14.76 -56.17
C ALA A 55 -7.40 -14.53 -57.08
N PRO A 56 -8.06 -13.37 -57.00
CA PRO A 56 -9.20 -13.08 -57.86
C PRO A 56 -8.77 -13.08 -59.33
N SER A 57 -9.23 -14.06 -60.09
CA SER A 57 -8.94 -14.17 -61.53
C SER A 57 -9.76 -13.19 -62.35
N THR A 58 -9.13 -12.58 -63.34
CA THR A 58 -9.77 -11.67 -64.30
C THR A 58 -10.71 -12.44 -65.23
N ARG A 59 -11.71 -11.75 -65.81
CA ARG A 59 -12.64 -12.37 -66.77
C ARG A 59 -11.91 -12.99 -67.97
N ALA A 60 -10.86 -12.33 -68.46
CA ALA A 60 -10.04 -12.81 -69.57
C ALA A 60 -9.27 -14.09 -69.23
N GLU A 61 -8.72 -14.19 -68.01
CA GLU A 61 -8.06 -15.41 -67.52
C GLU A 61 -9.06 -16.57 -67.37
N ARG A 62 -10.27 -16.32 -66.83
CA ARG A 62 -11.32 -17.35 -66.73
C ARG A 62 -11.80 -17.84 -68.09
N MET A 63 -11.82 -16.95 -69.08
CA MET A 63 -12.16 -17.26 -70.47
C MET A 63 -10.98 -17.86 -71.26
N LYS A 64 -9.83 -18.10 -70.62
CA LYS A 64 -8.59 -18.63 -71.23
C LYS A 64 -8.08 -17.81 -72.43
N LEU A 65 -8.44 -16.52 -72.48
CA LEU A 65 -7.99 -15.60 -73.52
C LEU A 65 -6.57 -15.08 -73.24
N VAL A 66 -6.15 -15.12 -71.97
CA VAL A 66 -4.82 -14.73 -71.51
C VAL A 66 -4.33 -15.78 -70.50
N PRO A 67 -3.04 -16.18 -70.53
CA PRO A 67 -2.48 -17.05 -69.51
C PRO A 67 -2.64 -16.47 -68.10
N SER A 68 -2.96 -17.32 -67.12
CA SER A 68 -3.00 -16.92 -65.71
C SER A 68 -1.62 -16.45 -65.26
N ALA A 69 -1.56 -15.25 -64.68
CA ALA A 69 -0.31 -14.72 -64.13
C ALA A 69 0.12 -15.42 -62.83
N LEU A 70 -0.78 -16.14 -62.16
CA LEU A 70 -0.49 -16.87 -60.94
C LEU A 70 0.01 -18.29 -61.20
N PRO A 71 0.96 -18.79 -60.38
CA PRO A 71 1.34 -20.19 -60.42
C PRO A 71 0.14 -21.09 -60.07
N PRO A 72 0.13 -22.35 -60.54
CA PRO A 72 -0.88 -23.33 -60.14
C PRO A 72 -1.02 -23.42 -58.62
N PRO A 73 -2.24 -23.68 -58.10
CA PRO A 73 -2.42 -23.86 -56.67
C PRO A 73 -1.56 -25.03 -56.17
N LEU A 74 -0.84 -24.80 -55.07
CA LEU A 74 -0.01 -25.81 -54.43
C LEU A 74 -0.88 -26.87 -53.76
N THR A 75 -0.43 -28.12 -53.81
CA THR A 75 -0.95 -29.23 -53.01
C THR A 75 -0.64 -29.04 -51.53
N ASP A 76 -1.34 -29.75 -50.64
CA ASP A 76 -1.10 -29.66 -49.20
C ASP A 76 0.34 -30.03 -48.80
N GLU A 77 0.95 -31.01 -49.48
CA GLU A 77 2.35 -31.39 -49.23
C GLU A 77 3.34 -30.32 -49.71
N GLU A 78 3.02 -29.60 -50.78
CA GLU A 78 3.80 -28.44 -51.22
C GLU A 78 3.71 -27.28 -50.24
N TRP A 79 2.53 -27.05 -49.66
CA TRP A 79 2.33 -26.05 -48.63
C TRP A 79 3.14 -26.36 -47.36
N LYS A 80 3.08 -27.60 -46.86
CA LYS A 80 3.90 -28.03 -45.73
C LYS A 80 5.39 -27.81 -46.02
N ARG A 81 5.87 -28.13 -47.23
CA ARG A 81 7.26 -27.88 -47.62
C ARG A 81 7.60 -26.39 -47.62
N ALA A 82 6.71 -25.52 -48.09
CA ALA A 82 6.91 -24.08 -48.07
C ALA A 82 6.98 -23.52 -46.64
N GLU A 83 6.09 -23.99 -45.75
CA GLU A 83 6.10 -23.64 -44.32
C GLU A 83 7.38 -24.12 -43.62
N LEU A 84 7.83 -25.35 -43.89
CA LEU A 84 9.07 -25.89 -43.34
C LEU A 84 10.31 -25.11 -43.81
N LYS A 85 10.37 -24.72 -45.09
CA LYS A 85 11.45 -23.86 -45.60
C LYS A 85 11.50 -22.53 -44.86
N TRP A 86 10.36 -21.94 -44.56
CA TRP A 86 10.27 -20.72 -43.80
C TRP A 86 10.76 -20.91 -42.35
N ILE A 87 10.40 -22.03 -41.70
CA ILE A 87 10.88 -22.38 -40.36
C ILE A 87 12.40 -22.52 -40.32
N ILE A 88 13.00 -23.19 -41.32
CA ILE A 88 14.45 -23.39 -41.41
C ILE A 88 15.20 -22.05 -41.52
N ARG A 89 14.60 -21.04 -42.16
CA ARG A 89 15.17 -19.69 -42.22
C ARG A 89 15.11 -18.94 -40.87
N GLU A 90 14.37 -19.48 -39.91
CA GLU A 90 14.13 -18.89 -38.58
C GLU A 90 13.68 -17.43 -38.61
N GLU A 91 12.92 -17.05 -39.65
CA GLU A 91 12.36 -15.72 -39.76
C GLU A 91 11.36 -15.47 -38.61
N ARG A 92 11.54 -14.40 -37.83
CA ARG A 92 10.68 -14.08 -36.67
C ARG A 92 9.85 -12.82 -36.83
N HIS A 93 10.12 -12.03 -37.86
CA HIS A 93 9.54 -10.70 -38.06
C HIS A 93 8.82 -10.62 -39.41
N CYS A 94 7.67 -9.96 -39.41
CA CYS A 94 6.94 -9.66 -40.62
C CYS A 94 7.69 -8.60 -41.45
N PRO A 95 8.00 -8.85 -42.73
CA PRO A 95 8.78 -7.92 -43.54
C PRO A 95 8.03 -6.62 -43.88
N ILE A 96 6.70 -6.58 -43.71
CA ILE A 96 5.90 -5.38 -44.01
C ILE A 96 5.91 -4.39 -42.82
N CYS A 97 5.62 -4.88 -41.61
CA CYS A 97 5.50 -4.02 -40.41
C CYS A 97 6.72 -4.08 -39.48
N LEU A 98 7.68 -4.98 -39.77
CA LEU A 98 8.90 -5.23 -39.00
C LEU A 98 8.65 -5.72 -37.55
N GLN A 99 7.40 -6.05 -37.21
CA GLN A 99 7.05 -6.60 -35.91
C GLN A 99 7.17 -8.12 -35.88
N ARG A 100 7.37 -8.70 -34.69
CA ARG A 100 7.35 -10.16 -34.52
C ARG A 100 6.00 -10.74 -34.94
N PHE A 101 6.02 -11.96 -35.47
CA PHE A 101 4.78 -12.62 -35.87
C PHE A 101 3.80 -12.83 -34.70
N GLY A 102 4.31 -13.27 -33.55
CA GLY A 102 3.52 -13.41 -32.33
C GLY A 102 2.37 -14.40 -32.50
N SER A 103 1.20 -14.05 -31.95
CA SER A 103 -0.04 -14.84 -32.03
C SER A 103 -0.96 -14.43 -33.19
N SER A 104 -0.54 -13.47 -34.00
CA SER A 104 -1.32 -12.96 -35.13
C SER A 104 -1.47 -14.00 -36.24
N GLU A 105 -2.53 -13.87 -37.03
CA GLU A 105 -2.74 -14.73 -38.21
C GLU A 105 -1.64 -14.50 -39.25
N MET A 106 -1.08 -15.60 -39.77
CA MET A 106 0.04 -15.58 -40.70
C MET A 106 -0.40 -16.13 -42.06
N LEU A 107 0.02 -15.47 -43.12
CA LEU A 107 -0.06 -15.99 -44.48
C LEU A 107 1.32 -16.49 -44.90
N CYS A 108 1.37 -17.70 -45.44
CA CYS A 108 2.53 -18.25 -46.14
C CYS A 108 2.29 -18.13 -47.64
N SER A 109 3.32 -17.71 -48.37
CA SER A 109 3.33 -17.65 -49.82
C SER A 109 3.89 -18.93 -50.42
N SER A 110 3.48 -19.25 -51.65
CA SER A 110 4.06 -20.37 -52.42
C SER A 110 5.58 -20.26 -52.64
N CYS A 111 6.15 -19.06 -52.57
CA CYS A 111 7.61 -18.82 -52.56
C CYS A 111 8.26 -18.94 -51.17
N SER A 112 7.54 -19.48 -50.18
CA SER A 112 8.03 -19.75 -48.81
C SER A 112 8.36 -18.49 -47.98
N HIS A 113 7.79 -17.33 -48.30
CA HIS A 113 7.80 -16.14 -47.42
C HIS A 113 6.53 -16.07 -46.60
N ALA A 114 6.61 -15.56 -45.37
CA ALA A 114 5.45 -15.33 -44.52
C ALA A 114 5.25 -13.85 -44.18
N VAL A 115 3.99 -13.45 -43.98
CA VAL A 115 3.57 -12.10 -43.58
C VAL A 115 2.35 -12.19 -42.66
N HIS A 116 2.08 -11.17 -41.85
CA HIS A 116 0.79 -11.10 -41.16
C HIS A 116 -0.34 -10.98 -42.18
N LYS A 117 -1.45 -11.66 -41.94
CA LYS A 117 -2.63 -11.59 -42.81
C LYS A 117 -3.14 -10.16 -42.98
N GLU A 118 -3.24 -9.42 -41.87
CA GLU A 118 -3.66 -8.01 -41.90
C GLU A 118 -2.67 -7.14 -42.68
N CYS A 119 -1.36 -7.36 -42.52
CA CYS A 119 -0.35 -6.62 -43.26
C CYS A 119 -0.45 -6.87 -44.77
N PHE A 120 -0.67 -8.11 -45.19
CA PHE A 120 -0.87 -8.44 -46.61
C PHE A 120 -2.13 -7.80 -47.18
N VAL A 121 -3.25 -7.88 -46.47
CA VAL A 121 -4.53 -7.28 -46.89
C VAL A 121 -4.40 -5.76 -47.00
N ASN A 122 -3.77 -5.11 -46.02
CA ASN A 122 -3.52 -3.67 -46.08
C ASN A 122 -2.58 -3.30 -47.22
N TRP A 123 -1.53 -4.10 -47.43
CA TRP A 123 -0.57 -3.87 -48.49
C TRP A 123 -1.21 -3.96 -49.88
N ILE A 124 -1.98 -5.02 -50.18
CA ILE A 124 -2.62 -5.20 -51.49
C ILE A 124 -3.70 -4.14 -51.74
N THR A 125 -4.43 -3.73 -50.70
CA THR A 125 -5.48 -2.72 -50.83
C THR A 125 -4.92 -1.31 -51.07
N GLN A 126 -3.82 -0.94 -50.42
CA GLN A 126 -3.21 0.38 -50.56
C GLN A 126 -2.39 0.52 -51.83
N SER A 127 -1.59 -0.50 -52.17
CA SER A 127 -0.68 -0.45 -53.30
C SER A 127 -1.38 -0.52 -54.65
N LYS A 128 -2.65 -0.97 -54.69
CA LYS A 128 -3.33 -1.43 -55.91
C LYS A 128 -2.45 -2.41 -56.72
N ALA A 129 -1.50 -3.07 -56.05
CA ALA A 129 -0.56 -3.95 -56.70
C ALA A 129 -1.27 -5.20 -57.22
N ARG A 130 -0.63 -5.86 -58.20
CA ARG A 130 -1.05 -7.19 -58.61
C ARG A 130 -0.89 -8.15 -57.44
N TRP A 131 -1.67 -9.23 -57.44
CA TRP A 131 -1.56 -10.28 -56.43
C TRP A 131 -0.19 -10.96 -56.52
N CYS A 132 0.75 -10.53 -55.67
CA CYS A 132 2.11 -11.06 -55.62
C CYS A 132 2.66 -11.09 -54.19
N CYS A 133 3.78 -11.77 -53.99
CA CYS A 133 4.45 -11.80 -52.71
C CYS A 133 5.07 -10.43 -52.38
N PRO A 134 4.80 -9.85 -51.20
CA PRO A 134 5.38 -8.55 -50.81
C PRO A 134 6.91 -8.56 -50.66
N VAL A 135 7.52 -9.75 -50.58
CA VAL A 135 8.97 -9.89 -50.35
C VAL A 135 9.73 -9.98 -51.66
N CYS A 136 9.35 -10.92 -52.54
CA CYS A 136 10.04 -11.12 -53.81
C CYS A 136 9.33 -10.50 -55.01
N MET A 137 8.16 -9.88 -54.81
CA MET A 137 7.33 -9.24 -55.84
C MET A 137 6.87 -10.16 -56.98
N THR A 138 7.07 -11.47 -56.87
CA THR A 138 6.61 -12.45 -57.86
C THR A 138 5.16 -12.87 -57.59
N PRO A 139 4.34 -13.10 -58.63
CA PRO A 139 3.00 -13.68 -58.48
C PRO A 139 3.06 -14.98 -57.66
N ALA A 140 2.29 -15.05 -56.58
CA ALA A 140 2.36 -16.15 -55.63
C ALA A 140 0.99 -16.42 -55.01
N ASN A 141 0.63 -17.69 -54.90
CA ASN A 141 -0.49 -18.09 -54.05
C ASN A 141 -0.16 -17.79 -52.60
N MET A 142 -1.17 -17.39 -51.82
CA MET A 142 -1.09 -17.09 -50.39
C MET A 142 -2.07 -17.98 -49.64
N ARG A 143 -1.64 -18.60 -48.55
CA ARG A 143 -2.48 -19.46 -47.71
C ARG A 143 -2.29 -19.08 -46.24
N GLU A 144 -3.38 -19.05 -45.49
CA GLU A 144 -3.31 -18.91 -44.04
C GLU A 144 -2.68 -20.15 -43.41
N SER A 145 -1.65 -19.94 -42.60
CA SER A 145 -0.90 -21.01 -41.95
C SER A 145 -1.13 -21.00 -40.44
N TYR A 146 -1.97 -21.94 -39.98
CA TYR A 146 -2.12 -22.21 -38.56
C TYR A 146 -0.84 -22.82 -37.97
N PHE A 147 -0.13 -23.63 -38.75
CA PHE A 147 1.10 -24.29 -38.33
C PHE A 147 2.20 -23.28 -37.98
N LEU A 148 2.44 -22.29 -38.85
CA LEU A 148 3.45 -21.25 -38.58
C LEU A 148 3.09 -20.38 -37.37
N LYS A 149 1.81 -20.04 -37.20
CA LYS A 149 1.32 -19.33 -36.01
C LYS A 149 1.58 -20.14 -34.73
N SER A 150 1.25 -21.43 -34.74
CA SER A 150 1.51 -22.33 -33.61
C SER A 150 3.01 -22.41 -33.30
N TYR A 151 3.84 -22.58 -34.33
CA TYR A 151 5.31 -22.60 -34.19
C TYR A 151 5.86 -21.31 -33.56
N MET A 152 5.36 -20.13 -33.97
CA MET A 152 5.76 -18.84 -33.39
C MET A 152 5.37 -18.74 -31.90
N CYS A 153 4.17 -19.19 -31.53
CA CYS A 153 3.74 -19.25 -30.13
C CYS A 153 4.65 -20.17 -29.29
N THR A 154 4.94 -21.38 -29.77
CA THR A 154 5.84 -22.31 -29.11
C THR A 154 7.26 -21.75 -29.00
N SER A 155 7.76 -21.08 -30.03
CA SER A 155 9.05 -20.42 -29.99
C SER A 155 9.11 -19.29 -28.96
N ALA A 156 8.08 -18.45 -28.88
CA ALA A 156 7.99 -17.40 -27.87
C ALA A 156 7.94 -17.99 -26.45
N ALA A 157 7.18 -19.07 -26.24
CA ALA A 157 7.14 -19.75 -24.95
C ALA A 157 8.53 -20.28 -24.54
N ARG A 158 9.29 -20.86 -25.47
CA ARG A 158 10.67 -21.30 -25.22
C ARG A 158 11.59 -20.13 -24.85
N ASP A 159 11.52 -19.01 -25.57
CA ASP A 159 12.29 -17.80 -25.28
C ASP A 159 12.00 -17.29 -23.85
N ILE A 160 10.72 -17.20 -23.46
CA ILE A 160 10.27 -16.75 -22.13
C ILE A 160 10.76 -17.72 -21.04
N GLN A 161 10.56 -19.02 -21.24
CA GLN A 161 10.98 -20.04 -20.28
C GLN A 161 12.50 -20.02 -20.07
N ALA A 162 13.27 -19.89 -21.14
CA ALA A 162 14.73 -19.78 -21.07
C ALA A 162 15.17 -18.54 -20.27
N ALA A 163 14.54 -17.38 -20.52
CA ALA A 163 14.83 -16.16 -19.79
C ALA A 163 14.54 -16.29 -18.29
N ILE A 164 13.39 -16.86 -17.93
CA ILE A 164 12.98 -17.09 -16.53
C ILE A 164 13.93 -18.06 -15.83
N ARG A 165 14.21 -19.22 -16.45
CA ARG A 165 15.15 -20.21 -15.89
C ARG A 165 16.54 -19.59 -15.70
N GLY A 166 17.00 -18.80 -16.67
CA GLY A 166 18.26 -18.06 -16.58
C GLY A 166 18.27 -17.03 -15.45
N TYR A 167 17.17 -16.30 -15.23
CA TYR A 167 17.05 -15.35 -14.12
C TYR A 167 17.17 -16.06 -12.76
N PHE A 168 16.40 -17.13 -12.56
CA PHE A 168 16.45 -17.91 -11.31
C PHE A 168 17.81 -18.55 -11.08
N GLY A 169 18.43 -19.10 -12.14
CA GLY A 169 19.79 -19.64 -12.06
C GLY A 169 20.81 -18.59 -11.63
N ARG A 170 20.82 -17.41 -12.28
CA ARG A 170 21.72 -16.30 -11.91
C ARG A 170 21.46 -15.79 -10.49
N ARG A 171 20.19 -15.71 -10.06
CA ARG A 171 19.82 -15.31 -8.71
C ARG A 171 20.36 -16.30 -7.67
N CYS A 172 20.18 -17.60 -7.91
CA CYS A 172 20.72 -18.66 -7.05
C CYS A 172 22.25 -18.58 -6.96
N CYS A 173 22.94 -18.51 -8.10
CA CYS A 173 24.40 -18.38 -8.14
C CYS A 173 24.89 -17.13 -7.41
N ARG A 174 24.19 -15.98 -7.54
CA ARG A 174 24.54 -14.75 -6.82
C ARG A 174 24.44 -14.93 -5.30
N VAL A 175 23.38 -15.57 -4.82
CA VAL A 175 23.19 -15.84 -3.38
C VAL A 175 24.25 -16.81 -2.86
N LEU A 176 24.52 -17.91 -3.58
CA LEU A 176 25.56 -18.87 -3.23
C LEU A 176 26.96 -18.22 -3.25
N ARG A 177 27.23 -17.33 -4.21
CA ARG A 177 28.47 -16.55 -4.26
C ARG A 177 28.59 -15.64 -3.04
N LYS A 178 27.54 -14.86 -2.70
CA LYS A 178 27.55 -14.01 -1.50
C LYS A 178 27.80 -14.79 -0.21
N ARG A 179 27.26 -16.01 -0.11
CA ARG A 179 27.50 -16.92 1.03
C ARG A 179 28.94 -17.43 1.07
N SER A 180 29.46 -17.91 -0.06
CA SER A 180 30.82 -18.47 -0.14
C SER A 180 31.92 -17.41 0.02
N THR A 181 31.71 -16.18 -0.44
CA THR A 181 32.68 -15.09 -0.28
C THR A 181 32.60 -14.38 1.08
N GLY A 182 31.73 -14.83 2.00
CA GLY A 182 31.51 -14.18 3.30
C GLY A 182 30.80 -12.81 3.23
N ALA A 183 30.50 -12.29 2.03
CA ALA A 183 29.87 -10.98 1.84
C ALA A 183 28.48 -10.90 2.50
N LEU A 184 27.73 -12.01 2.54
CA LEU A 184 26.45 -12.07 3.24
C LEU A 184 26.62 -11.86 4.75
N VAL A 185 27.67 -12.44 5.35
CA VAL A 185 27.95 -12.29 6.79
C VAL A 185 28.29 -10.84 7.09
N ALA A 186 29.17 -10.23 6.28
CA ALA A 186 29.53 -8.82 6.43
C ALA A 186 28.32 -7.86 6.28
N GLU A 187 27.41 -8.14 5.32
CA GLU A 187 26.17 -7.36 5.16
C GLU A 187 25.26 -7.47 6.41
N LEU A 188 25.13 -8.67 6.98
CA LEU A 188 24.34 -8.91 8.19
C LEU A 188 24.96 -8.25 9.42
N GLU A 189 26.28 -8.33 9.59
CA GLU A 189 27.01 -7.67 10.67
C GLU A 189 26.85 -6.15 10.58
N HIS A 190 26.97 -5.57 9.38
CA HIS A 190 26.75 -4.14 9.21
C HIS A 190 25.32 -3.72 9.55
N ALA A 191 24.32 -4.50 9.13
CA ALA A 191 22.92 -4.24 9.49
C ALA A 191 22.68 -4.34 11.01
N ALA A 192 23.26 -5.35 11.66
CA ALA A 192 23.18 -5.52 13.12
C ALA A 192 23.85 -4.36 13.86
N ASN A 193 25.04 -3.94 13.41
CA ASN A 193 25.78 -2.83 13.99
C ASN A 193 25.04 -1.49 13.83
N ASN A 194 24.41 -1.26 12.68
CA ASN A 194 23.59 -0.07 12.46
C ASN A 194 22.34 -0.04 13.35
N MET A 195 21.70 -1.19 13.57
CA MET A 195 20.59 -1.27 14.50
C MET A 195 21.06 -1.01 15.94
N ASN A 196 22.19 -1.59 16.33
CA ASN A 196 22.72 -1.41 17.68
C ASN A 196 23.13 0.05 17.95
N SER A 197 23.77 0.70 16.99
CA SER A 197 24.15 2.12 17.10
C SER A 197 22.92 3.04 17.19
N TYR A 198 21.85 2.74 16.44
CA TYR A 198 20.58 3.44 16.57
C TYR A 198 19.97 3.27 17.97
N LEU A 199 19.91 2.04 18.49
CA LEU A 199 19.37 1.77 19.83
C LEU A 199 20.19 2.46 20.93
N LEU A 200 21.52 2.45 20.83
CA LEU A 200 22.40 3.18 21.74
C LEU A 200 22.14 4.68 21.70
N THR A 201 21.96 5.25 20.50
CA THR A 201 21.64 6.67 20.34
C THR A 201 20.29 7.02 20.99
N GLN A 202 19.28 6.17 20.82
CA GLN A 202 17.98 6.37 21.45
C GLN A 202 18.06 6.24 22.98
N ARG A 203 18.83 5.28 23.49
CA ARG A 203 19.08 5.14 24.92
C ARG A 203 19.70 6.41 25.51
N VAL A 204 20.78 6.92 24.91
CA VAL A 204 21.43 8.15 25.39
C VAL A 204 20.47 9.33 25.42
N LYS A 205 19.61 9.48 24.40
CA LYS A 205 18.58 10.52 24.37
C LYS A 205 17.57 10.37 25.50
N LEU A 206 17.05 9.15 25.71
CA LEU A 206 16.12 8.87 26.80
C LEU A 206 16.75 9.15 28.16
N ASP A 207 17.98 8.69 28.38
CA ASP A 207 18.71 8.95 29.63
C ASP A 207 18.90 10.46 29.87
N SER A 208 19.17 11.23 28.81
CA SER A 208 19.29 12.69 28.92
C SER A 208 17.96 13.38 29.27
N GLU A 209 16.84 12.94 28.70
CA GLU A 209 15.52 13.48 29.01
C GLU A 209 15.07 13.09 30.42
N LEU A 210 15.33 11.85 30.85
CA LEU A 210 15.08 11.42 32.22
C LEU A 210 15.89 12.25 33.22
N GLY A 211 17.17 12.52 32.90
CA GLY A 211 18.01 13.41 33.71
C GLY A 211 17.47 14.83 33.80
N ARG A 212 16.96 15.39 32.69
CA ARG A 212 16.31 16.71 32.67
C ARG A 212 15.06 16.74 33.54
N LEU A 213 14.17 15.74 33.39
CA LEU A 213 12.94 15.65 34.18
C LEU A 213 13.22 15.48 35.67
N GLN A 214 14.23 14.68 36.03
CA GLN A 214 14.65 14.54 37.42
C GLN A 214 15.12 15.88 37.98
N LYS A 215 15.94 16.62 37.23
CA LYS A 215 16.40 17.96 37.65
C LYS A 215 15.23 18.93 37.84
N GLU A 216 14.23 18.92 36.95
CA GLU A 216 13.03 19.75 37.11
C GLU A 216 12.24 19.37 38.36
N ILE A 217 12.11 18.07 38.66
CA ILE A 217 11.48 17.62 39.91
C ILE A 217 12.25 18.12 41.12
N ASP A 218 13.58 17.97 41.12
CA ASP A 218 14.43 18.43 42.21
C ASP A 218 14.32 19.95 42.42
N GLU A 219 14.36 20.73 41.34
CA GLU A 219 14.16 22.19 41.38
C GLU A 219 12.77 22.56 41.94
N THR A 220 11.71 21.83 41.57
CA THR A 220 10.36 22.08 42.12
C THR A 220 10.26 21.72 43.60
N ASN A 221 10.94 20.66 44.04
CA ASN A 221 10.98 20.27 45.44
C ASN A 221 11.76 21.32 46.26
N ASP A 222 12.91 21.79 45.79
CA ASP A 222 13.70 22.84 46.44
C ASP A 222 12.90 24.14 46.61
N LEU A 223 12.18 24.56 45.55
CA LEU A 223 11.28 25.72 45.62
C LEU A 223 10.14 25.52 46.62
N PHE A 224 9.57 24.31 46.67
CA PHE A 224 8.53 23.97 47.63
C PHE A 224 9.08 24.04 49.07
N GLU A 225 10.24 23.45 49.34
CA GLU A 225 10.89 23.50 50.65
C GLU A 225 11.23 24.95 51.07
N ALA A 226 11.78 25.76 50.14
CA ALA A 226 12.03 27.17 50.40
C ALA A 226 10.75 27.97 50.68
N PHE A 227 9.67 27.69 49.95
CA PHE A 227 8.34 28.28 50.21
C PHE A 227 7.82 27.88 51.60
N MET A 228 7.96 26.60 51.97
CA MET A 228 7.57 26.09 53.28
C MET A 228 8.38 26.74 54.41
N ALA A 229 9.69 26.89 54.25
CA ALA A 229 10.57 27.53 55.23
C ALA A 229 10.28 29.02 55.46
N THR A 230 9.83 29.74 54.42
CA THR A 230 9.50 31.17 54.51
C THR A 230 8.14 31.42 55.18
N ARG A 231 7.32 30.38 55.33
CA ARG A 231 5.94 30.53 55.81
C ARG A 231 5.90 30.73 57.33
N ALA A 232 5.90 31.99 57.76
CA ALA A 232 5.59 32.36 59.13
C ALA A 232 4.11 32.07 59.43
N VAL A 233 3.82 30.95 60.09
CA VAL A 233 2.45 30.57 60.45
C VAL A 233 2.09 31.19 61.81
N ASN A 234 0.99 31.96 61.84
CA ASN A 234 0.38 32.38 63.09
C ASN A 234 -0.41 31.23 63.72
N TRP A 235 0.26 30.44 64.56
CA TRP A 235 -0.33 29.27 65.21
C TRP A 235 -1.55 29.58 66.09
N ILE A 236 -1.60 30.77 66.69
CA ILE A 236 -2.74 31.21 67.50
C ILE A 236 -4.02 31.27 66.65
N SER A 237 -3.92 31.79 65.41
CA SER A 237 -5.06 31.82 64.48
C SER A 237 -5.49 30.43 64.04
N VAL A 238 -4.53 29.56 63.74
CA VAL A 238 -4.78 28.17 63.32
C VAL A 238 -5.49 27.40 64.44
N ILE A 239 -4.97 27.45 65.67
CA ILE A 239 -5.54 26.76 66.84
C ILE A 239 -6.97 27.25 67.12
N LYS A 240 -7.24 28.56 66.99
CA LYS A 240 -8.60 29.11 67.13
C LYS A 240 -9.56 28.52 66.11
N LYS A 241 -9.17 28.41 64.83
CA LYS A 241 -9.99 27.79 63.77
C LYS A 241 -10.20 26.30 64.03
N THR A 242 -9.17 25.61 64.50
CA THR A 242 -9.25 24.20 64.86
C THR A 242 -10.27 23.97 65.99
N ARG A 243 -10.28 24.82 67.03
CA ARG A 243 -11.28 24.78 68.12
C ARG A 243 -12.70 25.04 67.61
N GLN A 244 -12.88 25.99 66.69
CA GLN A 244 -14.19 26.29 66.10
C GLN A 244 -14.79 25.13 65.31
N ARG A 245 -13.95 24.28 64.70
CA ARG A 245 -14.40 23.13 63.89
C ARG A 245 -14.82 21.91 64.70
N GLN A 246 -14.40 21.82 65.96
CA GLN A 246 -14.76 20.73 66.89
C GLN A 246 -14.64 19.33 66.26
N SER A 247 -13.57 19.07 65.51
CA SER A 247 -13.35 17.76 64.88
C SER A 247 -13.17 16.69 65.96
N THR A 248 -14.00 15.66 65.92
CA THR A 248 -14.03 14.59 66.94
C THR A 248 -13.21 13.36 66.55
N THR A 249 -12.82 13.24 65.28
CA THR A 249 -12.12 12.07 64.73
C THR A 249 -10.86 12.46 63.97
N CYS A 250 -9.85 11.59 64.00
CA CYS A 250 -8.64 11.73 63.20
C CYS A 250 -8.90 11.32 61.75
N PRO A 251 -8.63 12.16 60.73
CA PRO A 251 -8.89 11.82 59.33
C PRO A 251 -7.98 10.72 58.72
N ILE A 252 -6.92 10.30 59.42
CA ILE A 252 -5.98 9.26 58.94
C ILE A 252 -6.45 7.88 59.42
N CYS A 253 -6.73 7.73 60.72
CA CYS A 253 -7.09 6.44 61.32
C CYS A 253 -8.60 6.31 61.62
N PHE A 254 -9.38 7.37 61.43
CA PHE A 254 -10.82 7.45 61.71
C PHE A 254 -11.23 7.24 63.17
N GLU A 255 -10.28 7.09 64.08
CA GLU A 255 -10.52 6.93 65.51
C GLU A 255 -10.82 8.28 66.19
N SER A 256 -11.62 8.24 67.27
CA SER A 256 -12.01 9.44 68.02
C SER A 256 -10.88 9.96 68.90
N PHE A 257 -10.83 11.27 69.12
CA PHE A 257 -9.94 11.84 70.13
C PHE A 257 -10.54 11.61 71.52
N GLU A 258 -9.79 10.97 72.44
CA GLU A 258 -10.26 10.77 73.82
C GLU A 258 -10.23 12.09 74.61
N TYR A 259 -11.37 12.77 74.68
CA TYR A 259 -11.54 14.03 75.41
C TYR A 259 -11.83 13.77 76.89
N LYS A 260 -10.90 14.09 77.79
CA LYS A 260 -11.21 14.29 79.22
C LYS A 260 -11.36 15.78 79.54
N GLY A 261 -12.52 16.36 79.18
CA GLY A 261 -12.96 17.70 79.62
C GLY A 261 -13.11 18.77 78.52
N PRO A 262 -13.66 19.97 78.85
CA PRO A 262 -13.87 21.07 77.89
C PRO A 262 -12.59 21.84 77.53
N PHE A 263 -11.46 21.43 78.10
CA PHE A 263 -10.11 21.91 77.82
C PHE A 263 -9.22 20.70 77.52
N ILE A 264 -8.16 20.91 76.73
CA ILE A 264 -7.08 19.93 76.53
C ILE A 264 -6.37 19.78 77.88
N SER A 265 -6.82 18.84 78.71
CA SER A 265 -6.25 18.60 80.03
C SER A 265 -5.03 17.69 79.91
N LEU A 266 -3.85 18.25 80.16
CA LEU A 266 -2.63 17.52 80.52
C LEU A 266 -2.72 17.15 82.00
N ALA A 267 -3.18 15.94 82.28
CA ALA A 267 -2.72 15.11 83.40
C ALA A 267 -3.53 13.81 83.46
N SER A 268 -2.85 12.68 83.28
CA SER A 268 -3.23 11.43 83.92
C SER A 268 -1.92 10.68 84.18
N ASP A 269 -1.58 10.55 85.46
CA ASP A 269 -0.49 9.73 85.99
C ASP A 269 -0.79 8.24 85.77
N SER A 270 -0.74 7.81 84.50
CA SER A 270 -0.83 6.41 84.11
C SER A 270 -0.03 6.23 82.82
N GLU A 271 1.08 5.49 82.90
CA GLU A 271 2.14 5.32 81.88
C GLU A 271 1.72 4.62 80.57
N LYS A 272 0.46 4.69 80.15
CA LYS A 272 0.03 4.21 78.83
C LYS A 272 -0.97 5.17 78.19
N ASP A 273 -0.50 5.79 77.11
CA ASP A 273 -1.23 6.50 76.07
C ASP A 273 -1.84 7.88 76.43
N SER A 274 -0.97 8.88 76.63
CA SER A 274 -1.36 10.27 76.41
C SER A 274 -1.58 10.50 74.90
N CYS A 275 -2.84 10.59 74.49
CA CYS A 275 -3.20 10.88 73.10
C CYS A 275 -2.76 12.29 72.71
N THR A 276 -1.56 12.42 72.13
CA THR A 276 -1.02 13.70 71.67
C THR A 276 -1.62 14.06 70.31
N VAL A 277 -2.18 15.27 70.19
CA VAL A 277 -2.84 15.72 68.96
C VAL A 277 -2.01 16.82 68.28
N SER A 278 -1.89 16.73 66.96
CA SER A 278 -1.21 17.71 66.12
C SER A 278 -2.20 18.38 65.19
N THR A 279 -2.01 19.69 64.95
CA THR A 279 -2.80 20.45 63.97
C THR A 279 -1.94 20.90 62.81
N VAL A 280 -2.55 21.04 61.63
CA VAL A 280 -1.86 21.44 60.40
C VAL A 280 -2.20 22.86 60.00
N SER A 281 -1.20 23.59 59.51
CA SER A 281 -1.32 25.03 59.19
C SER A 281 -2.17 25.37 57.96
N CYS A 282 -2.35 24.45 57.00
CA CYS A 282 -3.07 24.71 55.75
C CYS A 282 -4.60 24.69 55.93
N CYS A 283 -5.13 23.65 56.57
CA CYS A 283 -6.57 23.42 56.68
C CYS A 283 -7.07 23.36 58.12
N SER A 284 -6.22 23.56 59.13
CA SER A 284 -6.62 23.52 60.55
C SER A 284 -7.29 22.19 60.95
N ALA A 285 -6.93 21.09 60.29
CA ALA A 285 -7.38 19.75 60.68
C ALA A 285 -6.58 19.25 61.90
N LEU A 286 -7.18 18.34 62.68
CA LEU A 286 -6.56 17.65 63.82
C LEU A 286 -6.21 16.22 63.44
N PHE A 287 -5.05 15.76 63.89
CA PHE A 287 -4.58 14.38 63.72
C PHE A 287 -3.95 13.88 65.02
N HIS A 288 -3.99 12.58 65.26
CA HIS A 288 -3.08 11.99 66.23
C HIS A 288 -1.64 12.26 65.78
N SER A 289 -0.78 12.68 66.70
CA SER A 289 0.62 13.01 66.37
C SER A 289 1.32 11.79 65.78
N ASN A 290 1.11 10.60 66.35
CA ASN A 290 1.66 9.36 65.80
C ASN A 290 1.14 9.05 64.38
N CYS A 291 -0.14 9.30 64.09
CA CYS A 291 -0.68 9.07 62.73
C CYS A 291 -0.09 10.05 61.72
N LEU A 292 0.14 11.31 62.13
CA LEU A 292 0.75 12.32 61.28
C LEU A 292 2.24 12.07 61.06
N ASP A 293 2.97 11.68 62.11
CA ASP A 293 4.40 11.33 62.06
C ASP A 293 4.63 10.11 61.14
N VAL A 294 3.79 9.07 61.26
CA VAL A 294 3.83 7.90 60.35
C VAL A 294 3.54 8.32 58.91
N TYR A 295 2.54 9.18 58.69
CA TYR A 295 2.25 9.68 57.35
C TYR A 295 3.43 10.46 56.76
N GLU A 296 4.05 11.36 57.52
CA GLU A 296 5.22 12.14 57.09
C GLU A 296 6.42 11.23 56.77
N SER A 297 6.60 10.11 57.50
CA SER A 297 7.68 9.16 57.24
C SER A 297 7.53 8.30 55.98
N VAL A 298 6.28 8.11 55.51
CA VAL A 298 5.95 7.25 54.35
C VAL A 298 5.64 8.09 53.11
N ALA A 299 5.26 9.35 53.27
CA ALA A 299 4.87 10.20 52.15
C ALA A 299 6.09 10.69 51.36
N ASP A 300 6.08 10.47 50.05
CA ASP A 300 7.08 11.01 49.12
C ASP A 300 7.08 12.56 49.09
N ARG A 301 6.01 13.21 49.57
CA ARG A 301 5.87 14.68 49.64
C ARG A 301 5.10 15.09 50.89
N THR A 302 5.54 16.15 51.56
CA THR A 302 4.93 16.73 52.78
C THR A 302 3.67 17.56 52.46
N VAL A 303 2.65 16.89 51.91
CA VAL A 303 1.34 17.48 51.61
C VAL A 303 0.28 17.04 52.61
N CYS A 304 -0.67 17.91 52.90
CA CYS A 304 -1.67 17.62 53.92
C CYS A 304 -2.58 16.45 53.51
N PRO A 305 -2.79 15.44 54.38
CA PRO A 305 -3.70 14.32 54.10
C PRO A 305 -5.11 14.74 53.70
N CYS A 306 -5.61 15.87 54.23
CA CYS A 306 -6.98 16.33 54.00
C CYS A 306 -7.14 17.22 52.75
N CYS A 307 -6.25 18.20 52.55
CA CYS A 307 -6.44 19.21 51.51
C CYS A 307 -5.35 19.19 50.43
N LYS A 308 -4.37 18.29 50.53
CA LYS A 308 -3.22 18.15 49.63
C LYS A 308 -2.35 19.40 49.45
N SER A 309 -2.56 20.43 50.28
CA SER A 309 -1.73 21.63 50.31
C SER A 309 -0.50 21.40 51.18
N GLY A 310 0.61 22.07 50.88
CA GLY A 310 1.79 22.08 51.76
C GLY A 310 1.44 22.55 53.17
N PHE A 311 1.94 21.83 54.16
CA PHE A 311 1.59 22.07 55.56
C PHE A 311 2.80 21.96 56.47
N ILE A 312 2.81 22.81 57.48
CA ILE A 312 3.61 22.65 58.69
C ILE A 312 2.66 22.10 59.77
N SER A 313 3.11 21.15 60.57
CA SER A 313 2.41 20.60 61.72
C SER A 313 2.86 21.31 63.01
N HIS A 314 1.94 21.42 63.97
CA HIS A 314 2.23 21.92 65.31
C HIS A 314 1.57 20.99 66.33
N LYS A 315 2.37 20.46 67.25
CA LYS A 315 1.87 19.66 68.38
C LYS A 315 1.06 20.57 69.29
N VAL A 316 -0.22 20.27 69.47
CA VAL A 316 -1.09 21.09 70.31
C VAL A 316 -0.86 20.64 71.75
N GLU A 317 0.14 21.24 72.39
CA GLU A 317 0.31 21.13 73.83
C GLU A 317 -0.82 21.93 74.50
N GLY A 318 -1.38 21.39 75.59
CA GLY A 318 -2.49 22.01 76.31
C GLY A 318 -2.10 23.39 76.84
N ILE A 319 -2.32 24.42 76.03
CA ILE A 319 -2.17 25.81 76.44
C ILE A 319 -3.52 26.27 76.99
N SER A 320 -3.47 26.59 78.29
CA SER A 320 -4.49 27.22 79.14
C SER A 320 -5.42 28.20 78.41
#